data_AF-A0A2V9SZ71-F1
#
_entry.id   AF-A0A2V9SZ71-F1
#
_cell.length_a   1.000
_cell.length_b   1.000
_cell.length_c   1.000
_cell.angle_alpha   90.00
_cell.angle_beta   90.00
_cell.angle_gamma   90.00
#
_symmetry.space_group_name_H-M   'P 1'
#
loop_
_entity.id
_entity.type
_entity.pdbx_description
1 polymer ?
#
loop_
_entity_poly.entity_id
_entity_poly.type
_entity_poly.pdbx_seq_one_letter_code
_entity_poly.pdbx_strand_id
1 'polypeptide(L)'
;MTSHTATVTVALGIAGLFVLDRDGNAHTSKALWIPVVWLAVAASRMMGEWLAAIGVVNGGAPSDAADRLLDGSPLDRFLLTMLLALGIVVLLGRRRSVGALLRANVPILIFFLYCGASTLWSDYTDVSFKRWVKALGDLAMLLIVLTDRNPFVAVKRLLTRVGFLLVPVSILLIKYYPDLGRGWSEWGGGFYKGVASSKNELGGVCL
;
A
#
# COMPACT_ATOMS: atom_id res chain seq x y z
N MET A 1 8.50 17.16 -24.43
CA MET A 1 9.25 16.43 -23.39
C MET A 1 9.32 14.97 -23.76
N THR A 2 10.50 14.38 -23.77
CA THR A 2 10.68 12.92 -23.90
C THR A 2 10.37 12.25 -22.57
N SER A 3 10.01 10.95 -22.57
CA SER A 3 9.65 10.24 -21.34
C SER A 3 10.76 10.27 -20.28
N HIS A 4 12.04 10.22 -20.69
CA HIS A 4 13.18 10.35 -19.78
C HIS A 4 13.25 11.73 -19.11
N THR A 5 13.07 12.82 -19.87
CA THR A 5 13.04 14.17 -19.29
C THR A 5 11.87 14.34 -18.31
N ALA A 6 10.71 13.75 -18.61
CA ALA A 6 9.56 13.76 -17.71
C ALA A 6 9.84 13.03 -16.39
N THR A 7 10.49 11.87 -16.46
CA THR A 7 10.86 11.09 -15.27
C THR A 7 11.81 11.87 -14.37
N VAL A 8 12.84 12.53 -14.93
CA VAL A 8 13.76 13.36 -14.15
C VAL A 8 13.03 14.53 -13.52
N THR A 9 12.18 15.25 -14.28
CA THR A 9 11.42 16.39 -13.76
C THR A 9 10.49 15.98 -12.62
N VAL A 10 9.77 14.86 -12.78
CA VAL A 10 8.87 14.34 -11.73
C VAL A 10 9.67 13.87 -10.52
N ALA A 11 10.79 13.18 -10.70
CA ALA A 11 11.66 12.76 -9.60
C ALA A 11 12.20 13.97 -8.81
N LEU A 12 12.65 15.02 -9.50
CA LEU A 12 13.07 16.28 -8.87
C LEU A 12 11.91 16.98 -8.16
N GLY A 13 10.72 16.98 -8.76
CA GLY A 13 9.50 17.50 -8.14
C GLY A 13 9.15 16.78 -6.84
N ILE A 14 9.18 15.44 -6.84
CA ILE A 14 8.97 14.62 -5.65
C ILE A 14 10.02 14.95 -4.59
N ALA A 15 11.30 14.97 -4.96
CA ALA A 15 12.38 15.33 -4.03
C ALA A 15 12.18 16.73 -3.44
N GLY A 16 11.79 17.71 -4.27
CA GLY A 16 11.46 19.06 -3.84
C GLY A 16 10.30 19.11 -2.85
N LEU A 17 9.23 18.34 -3.08
CA LEU A 17 8.10 18.23 -2.14
C LEU A 17 8.53 17.66 -0.78
N PHE A 18 9.38 16.63 -0.77
CA PHE A 18 9.92 16.06 0.47
C PHE A 18 10.88 17.01 1.19
N VAL A 19 11.63 17.84 0.46
CA VAL A 19 12.48 18.88 1.05
C VAL A 19 11.64 20.00 1.65
N LEU A 20 10.55 20.41 0.98
CA LEU A 20 9.66 21.46 1.45
C LEU A 20 8.83 21.05 2.67
N ASP A 21 8.39 19.79 2.74
CA ASP A 21 7.67 19.21 3.90
C ASP A 21 8.59 18.83 5.06
N ARG A 22 9.90 19.10 4.96
CA ARG A 22 10.86 18.87 6.04
C ARG A 22 10.70 19.91 7.14
N ASP A 23 9.56 19.90 7.81
CA ASP A 23 9.32 20.68 9.02
C ASP A 23 10.21 20.15 10.15
N GLY A 24 11.19 20.96 10.55
CA GLY A 24 12.13 20.66 11.63
C GLY A 24 11.50 20.55 13.01
N ASN A 25 10.30 21.10 13.21
CA ASN A 25 9.61 21.12 14.50
C ASN A 25 8.67 19.93 14.72
N ALA A 26 8.14 19.33 13.64
CA ALA A 26 7.28 18.16 13.73
C ALA A 26 8.15 16.89 13.84
N HIS A 27 8.32 16.37 15.05
CA HIS A 27 9.10 15.16 15.30
C HIS A 27 8.19 13.92 15.32
N THR A 28 7.97 13.28 14.17
CA THR A 28 7.33 11.96 14.09
C THR A 28 8.37 10.86 14.24
N SER A 29 7.97 9.70 14.78
CA SER A 29 8.86 8.54 14.85
C SER A 29 9.38 8.12 13.47
N LYS A 30 10.63 7.65 13.42
CA LYS A 30 11.20 7.01 12.22
C LYS A 30 10.39 5.78 11.78
N ALA A 31 9.71 5.12 12.72
CA ALA A 31 8.85 3.97 12.44
C ALA A 31 7.66 4.30 11.52
N LEU A 32 7.30 5.58 11.38
CA LEU A 32 6.21 6.02 10.48
C LEU A 32 6.46 5.63 9.01
N TRP A 33 7.73 5.41 8.62
CA TRP A 33 8.04 4.94 7.27
C TRP A 33 7.51 3.54 6.97
N ILE A 34 7.31 2.68 7.97
CA ILE A 34 6.75 1.34 7.75
C ILE A 34 5.30 1.45 7.25
N PRO A 35 4.38 2.18 7.93
CA PRO A 35 3.06 2.51 7.38
C PRO A 35 3.08 3.22 6.03
N VAL A 36 4.06 4.12 5.78
CA VAL A 36 4.18 4.82 4.49
C VAL A 36 4.43 3.83 3.35
N VAL A 37 5.38 2.91 3.50
CA VAL A 37 5.69 1.91 2.48
C VAL A 37 4.51 0.93 2.34
N TRP A 38 3.92 0.49 3.46
CA TRP A 38 2.76 -0.40 3.43
C TRP A 38 1.59 0.21 2.65
N LEU A 39 1.22 1.44 2.98
CA LEU A 39 0.12 2.14 2.33
C LEU A 39 0.45 2.44 0.86
N ALA A 40 1.68 2.83 0.55
CA ALA A 40 2.10 3.05 -0.84
C ALA A 40 1.95 1.79 -1.69
N VAL A 41 2.35 0.63 -1.16
CA VAL A 41 2.20 -0.67 -1.84
C VAL A 41 0.73 -1.08 -1.94
N ALA A 42 -0.07 -0.85 -0.89
CA ALA A 42 -1.49 -1.21 -0.88
C ALA A 42 -2.35 -0.34 -1.81
N ALA A 43 -1.95 0.92 -2.03
CA ALA A 43 -2.64 1.87 -2.88
C ALA A 43 -2.12 1.89 -4.32
N SER A 44 -1.01 1.20 -4.61
CA SER A 44 -0.49 0.98 -5.95
C SER A 44 -0.68 -0.47 -6.39
N ARG A 45 -0.30 -0.77 -7.64
CA ARG A 45 -0.09 -2.15 -8.09
C ARG A 45 0.95 -2.83 -7.21
N MET A 46 0.78 -4.14 -6.97
CA MET A 46 1.76 -4.90 -6.20
C MET A 46 3.09 -5.05 -6.95
N MET A 47 4.18 -5.39 -6.26
CA MET A 47 5.51 -5.45 -6.84
C MET A 47 5.60 -6.50 -7.95
N GLY A 48 4.94 -7.65 -7.78
CA GLY A 48 4.84 -8.67 -8.83
C GLY A 48 4.21 -8.13 -10.12
N GLU A 49 3.15 -7.34 -10.00
CA GLU A 49 2.50 -6.71 -11.14
C GLU A 49 3.37 -5.64 -11.80
N TRP A 50 4.11 -4.85 -11.01
CA TRP A 50 5.07 -3.89 -11.56
C TRP A 50 6.13 -4.59 -12.39
N LEU A 51 6.73 -5.67 -11.87
CA LEU A 51 7.76 -6.43 -12.59
C LEU A 51 7.23 -7.09 -13.85
N ALA A 52 6.00 -7.59 -13.82
CA ALA A 52 5.33 -8.12 -15.01
C ALA A 52 5.06 -7.00 -16.03
N ALA A 53 4.62 -5.83 -15.59
CA ALA A 53 4.29 -4.70 -16.47
C ALA A 53 5.51 -4.12 -17.20
N ILE A 54 6.71 -4.20 -16.60
CA ILE A 54 7.97 -3.75 -17.22
C ILE A 54 8.71 -4.89 -17.96
N GLY A 55 8.13 -6.09 -18.04
CA GLY A 55 8.69 -7.22 -18.79
C GLY A 55 9.88 -7.93 -18.11
N VAL A 56 10.12 -7.71 -16.81
CA VAL A 56 11.21 -8.36 -16.05
C VAL A 56 10.85 -9.80 -15.68
N VAL A 57 9.57 -10.06 -15.41
CA VAL A 57 9.07 -11.41 -15.16
C VAL A 57 8.11 -11.75 -16.29
N ASN A 58 8.31 -12.90 -16.94
CA ASN A 58 7.32 -13.45 -17.85
C ASN A 58 6.07 -13.74 -17.00
N GLY A 59 5.07 -12.86 -17.08
CA GLY A 59 3.73 -13.22 -16.65
C GLY A 59 3.37 -14.42 -17.50
N GLY A 60 3.35 -15.62 -16.90
CA GLY A 60 3.12 -16.86 -17.63
C GLY A 60 1.89 -16.75 -18.53
N ALA A 61 1.82 -17.62 -19.55
CA ALA A 61 0.61 -17.84 -20.33
C ALA A 61 -0.65 -17.90 -19.43
N PRO A 62 -1.86 -17.61 -19.94
CA PRO A 62 -3.08 -17.58 -19.12
C PRO A 62 -3.41 -18.98 -18.57
N SER A 63 -2.74 -19.39 -17.50
CA SER A 63 -3.37 -20.16 -16.44
C SER A 63 -4.46 -19.26 -15.87
N ASP A 64 -5.65 -19.84 -15.68
CA ASP A 64 -6.90 -19.13 -15.40
C ASP A 64 -6.69 -17.91 -14.49
N ALA A 65 -7.30 -16.78 -14.84
CA ALA A 65 -7.22 -15.56 -14.03
C ALA A 65 -7.61 -15.81 -12.56
N ALA A 66 -8.45 -16.83 -12.33
CA ALA A 66 -8.80 -17.36 -11.01
C ALA A 66 -7.59 -17.94 -10.26
N ASP A 67 -6.78 -18.81 -10.89
CA ASP A 67 -5.62 -19.43 -10.26
C ASP A 67 -4.56 -18.40 -9.87
N ARG A 68 -4.30 -17.39 -10.72
CA ARG A 68 -3.40 -16.28 -10.36
C ARG A 68 -3.89 -15.48 -9.15
N LEU A 69 -5.21 -15.31 -9.03
CA LEU A 69 -5.84 -14.60 -7.92
C LEU A 69 -5.70 -15.37 -6.59
N LEU A 70 -5.67 -16.70 -6.65
CA LEU A 70 -5.55 -17.59 -5.49
C LEU A 70 -4.08 -17.78 -5.08
N ASP A 71 -3.18 -17.90 -6.05
CA ASP A 71 -1.76 -18.13 -5.79
C ASP A 71 -1.05 -16.86 -5.34
N GLY A 72 -1.26 -15.70 -5.95
CA GLY A 72 -0.54 -14.48 -5.58
C GLY A 72 1.00 -14.59 -5.73
N SER A 73 1.67 -13.45 -5.66
CA SER A 73 3.12 -13.38 -5.92
C SER A 73 3.96 -13.73 -4.68
N PRO A 74 4.96 -14.63 -4.80
CA PRO A 74 5.94 -14.88 -3.73
C PRO A 74 6.68 -13.63 -3.27
N LEU A 75 6.98 -12.71 -4.19
CA LEU A 75 7.67 -11.46 -3.89
C LEU A 75 6.80 -10.54 -3.02
N ASP A 76 5.50 -10.46 -3.35
CA ASP A 76 4.55 -9.64 -2.61
C ASP A 76 4.31 -10.20 -1.21
N ARG A 77 4.24 -11.53 -1.09
CA ARG A 77 4.20 -12.22 0.21
C ARG A 77 5.43 -11.88 1.05
N PHE A 78 6.63 -11.98 0.47
CA PHE A 78 7.87 -11.65 1.17
C PHE A 78 7.90 -10.20 1.65
N LEU A 79 7.58 -9.25 0.78
CA LEU A 79 7.59 -7.83 1.12
C LEU A 79 6.57 -7.50 2.23
N LEU A 80 5.33 -7.96 2.12
CA LEU A 80 4.30 -7.70 3.12
C LEU A 80 4.61 -8.40 4.46
N THR A 81 5.09 -9.64 4.45
CA THR A 81 5.48 -10.34 5.69
C THR A 81 6.65 -9.67 6.39
N MET A 82 7.64 -9.18 5.64
CA MET A 82 8.76 -8.41 6.20
C MET A 82 8.27 -7.11 6.84
N LEU A 83 7.42 -6.33 6.16
CA LEU A 83 6.86 -5.09 6.72
C LEU A 83 6.02 -5.37 7.96
N LEU A 84 5.22 -6.45 7.95
CA LEU A 84 4.43 -6.87 9.09
C LEU A 84 5.32 -7.23 10.28
N ALA A 85 6.38 -8.02 10.05
CA ALA A 85 7.34 -8.39 11.10
C ALA A 85 8.01 -7.16 11.71
N LEU A 86 8.49 -6.22 10.89
CA LEU A 86 9.04 -4.95 11.35
C LEU A 86 8.01 -4.13 12.15
N GLY A 87 6.77 -4.10 11.68
CA GLY A 87 5.67 -3.43 12.38
C GLY A 87 5.41 -4.02 13.76
N ILE A 88 5.37 -5.35 13.87
CA ILE A 88 5.22 -6.06 15.16
C ILE A 88 6.39 -5.72 16.09
N VAL A 89 7.63 -5.74 15.62
CA VAL A 89 8.81 -5.36 16.43
C VAL A 89 8.67 -3.95 17.01
N VAL A 90 8.22 -2.98 16.20
CA VAL A 90 7.95 -1.61 16.67
C VAL A 90 6.84 -1.58 17.72
N LEU A 91 5.74 -2.31 17.50
CA LEU A 91 4.59 -2.34 18.40
C LEU A 91 4.93 -3.00 19.74
N LEU A 92 5.79 -4.02 19.76
CA LEU A 92 6.30 -4.62 20.99
C LEU A 92 7.05 -3.61 21.86
N GLY A 93 7.83 -2.70 21.25
CA GLY A 93 8.46 -1.57 21.93
C GLY A 93 7.46 -0.56 22.52
N ARG A 94 6.22 -0.53 22.00
CA ARG A 94 5.13 0.37 22.42
C ARG A 94 3.97 -0.35 23.13
N ARG A 95 4.20 -1.57 23.62
CA ARG A 95 3.18 -2.49 24.13
C ARG A 95 2.20 -1.90 25.15
N ARG A 96 2.62 -0.97 26.00
CA ARG A 96 1.75 -0.32 27.01
C ARG A 96 0.68 0.54 26.34
N SER A 97 1.09 1.42 25.42
CA SER A 97 0.17 2.28 24.66
C SER A 97 -0.70 1.47 23.69
N VAL A 98 -0.13 0.46 23.04
CA VAL A 98 -0.88 -0.47 22.19
C VAL A 98 -1.97 -1.18 22.99
N GLY A 99 -1.62 -1.76 24.14
CA GLY A 99 -2.58 -2.44 25.00
C GLY A 99 -3.71 -1.54 25.48
N ALA A 100 -3.40 -0.27 25.81
CA ALA A 100 -4.42 0.71 26.18
C ALA A 100 -5.39 1.01 25.01
N LEU A 101 -4.87 1.25 23.80
CA LEU A 101 -5.68 1.49 22.60
C LEU A 101 -6.56 0.29 22.24
N LEU A 102 -6.00 -0.91 22.31
CA LEU A 102 -6.73 -2.14 21.98
C LEU A 102 -7.86 -2.41 22.98
N ARG A 103 -7.63 -2.18 24.29
CA ARG A 103 -8.69 -2.29 25.32
C ARG A 103 -9.76 -1.21 25.20
N ALA A 104 -9.44 -0.04 24.66
CA ALA A 104 -10.44 0.99 24.38
C ALA A 104 -11.32 0.62 23.17
N ASN A 105 -10.88 -0.29 22.31
CA ASN A 105 -11.53 -0.65 21.05
C ASN A 105 -11.84 -2.16 20.95
N VAL A 106 -12.33 -2.75 22.05
CA VAL A 106 -12.68 -4.19 22.11
C VAL A 106 -13.62 -4.63 20.97
N PRO A 107 -14.63 -3.86 20.53
CA PRO A 107 -15.47 -4.28 19.41
C PRO A 107 -14.68 -4.54 18.11
N ILE A 108 -13.63 -3.76 17.85
CA ILE A 108 -12.75 -3.97 16.67
C ILE A 108 -12.00 -5.29 16.83
N LEU A 109 -11.48 -5.60 18.03
CA LEU A 109 -10.82 -6.88 18.29
C LEU A 109 -11.76 -8.05 18.08
N ILE A 110 -12.98 -7.97 18.61
CA ILE A 110 -14.00 -9.02 18.44
C ILE A 110 -14.30 -9.22 16.96
N PHE A 111 -14.44 -8.14 16.19
CA PHE A 111 -14.64 -8.21 14.75
C PHE A 111 -13.48 -8.91 14.03
N PHE A 112 -12.23 -8.54 14.31
CA PHE A 112 -11.06 -9.20 13.71
C PHE A 112 -10.93 -10.67 14.11
N LEU A 113 -11.27 -11.01 15.37
CA LEU A 113 -11.29 -12.41 15.83
C LEU A 113 -12.38 -13.21 15.13
N TYR A 114 -13.56 -12.62 14.95
CA TYR A 114 -14.64 -13.23 14.17
C TYR A 114 -14.21 -13.47 12.72
N CYS A 115 -13.58 -12.48 12.06
CA CYS A 115 -13.05 -12.65 10.71
C CYS A 115 -11.97 -13.74 10.62
N GLY A 116 -11.19 -13.95 11.68
CA GLY A 116 -10.21 -15.03 11.74
C GLY A 116 -10.85 -16.39 11.95
N ALA A 117 -11.82 -16.48 12.86
CA ALA A 117 -12.60 -17.70 13.06
C ALA A 117 -13.34 -18.11 11.77
N SER A 118 -13.86 -17.13 11.02
CA SER A 118 -14.60 -17.40 9.79
C SER A 118 -13.76 -17.95 8.65
N THR A 119 -12.42 -17.83 8.72
CA THR A 119 -11.57 -18.47 7.71
C THR A 119 -11.59 -20.00 7.84
N LEU A 120 -11.88 -20.55 9.02
CA LEU A 120 -11.85 -21.99 9.28
C LEU A 120 -12.96 -22.78 8.57
N TRP A 121 -14.08 -22.13 8.23
CA TRP A 121 -15.19 -22.75 7.49
C TRP A 121 -15.33 -22.18 6.07
N SER A 122 -14.29 -21.53 5.55
CA SER A 122 -14.27 -21.00 4.20
C SER A 122 -13.83 -22.09 3.21
N ASP A 123 -14.54 -22.21 2.08
CA ASP A 123 -14.16 -23.09 0.96
C ASP A 123 -12.72 -22.84 0.48
N TYR A 124 -12.22 -21.61 0.66
CA TYR A 124 -10.86 -21.18 0.35
C TYR A 124 -10.10 -20.79 1.63
N THR A 125 -10.03 -21.70 2.59
CA THR A 125 -9.42 -21.48 3.92
C THR A 125 -8.03 -20.80 3.83
N ASP A 126 -7.15 -21.29 2.95
CA ASP A 126 -5.80 -20.74 2.79
C ASP A 126 -5.78 -19.29 2.30
N VAL A 127 -6.64 -18.96 1.33
CA VAL A 127 -6.71 -17.60 0.75
C VAL A 127 -7.36 -16.64 1.73
N SER A 128 -8.43 -17.08 2.39
CA SER A 128 -9.12 -16.32 3.44
C SER A 128 -8.19 -16.03 4.61
N PHE A 129 -7.39 -17.01 5.05
CA PHE A 129 -6.40 -16.82 6.11
C PHE A 129 -5.31 -15.81 5.72
N LYS A 130 -4.76 -15.90 4.50
CA LYS A 130 -3.78 -14.92 3.99
C LYS A 130 -4.35 -13.49 3.98
N ARG A 131 -5.62 -13.33 3.57
CA ARG A 131 -6.33 -12.03 3.58
C ARG A 131 -6.54 -11.50 5.00
N TRP A 132 -6.90 -12.38 5.94
CA TRP A 132 -7.02 -12.02 7.35
C TRP A 132 -5.68 -11.56 7.95
N VAL A 133 -4.57 -12.26 7.66
CA VAL A 133 -3.21 -11.82 8.06
C VAL A 133 -2.87 -10.46 7.47
N LYS A 134 -3.21 -10.20 6.19
CA LYS A 134 -3.01 -8.88 5.57
C LYS A 134 -3.81 -7.80 6.30
N ALA A 135 -5.07 -8.07 6.66
CA ALA A 135 -5.90 -7.14 7.41
C ALA A 135 -5.35 -6.84 8.81
N LEU A 136 -4.74 -7.84 9.49
CA LEU A 136 -4.00 -7.60 10.73
C LEU A 136 -2.79 -6.68 10.51
N GLY A 137 -2.15 -6.75 9.35
CA GLY A 137 -1.11 -5.82 8.96
C GLY A 137 -1.62 -4.38 8.81
N ASP A 138 -2.79 -4.19 8.22
CA ASP A 138 -3.44 -2.86 8.16
C ASP A 138 -3.69 -2.30 9.57
N LEU A 139 -4.20 -3.14 10.48
CA LEU A 139 -4.37 -2.78 11.89
C LEU A 139 -3.04 -2.46 12.58
N ALA A 140 -1.98 -3.22 12.30
CA ALA A 140 -0.65 -2.96 12.85
C ALA A 140 -0.10 -1.61 12.39
N MET A 141 -0.26 -1.26 11.10
CA MET A 141 0.16 0.05 10.58
C MET A 141 -0.60 1.19 11.24
N LEU A 142 -1.93 1.04 11.40
CA LEU A 142 -2.77 2.01 12.11
C LEU A 142 -2.26 2.22 13.55
N LEU A 143 -1.95 1.14 14.28
CA LEU A 143 -1.45 1.22 15.64
C LEU A 143 -0.08 1.91 15.72
N ILE A 144 0.81 1.73 14.73
CA ILE A 144 2.09 2.45 14.69
C ILE A 144 1.86 3.96 14.59
N VAL A 145 0.90 4.38 13.76
CA VAL A 145 0.55 5.80 13.58
C VAL A 145 -0.11 6.37 14.85
N LEU A 146 -1.07 5.66 15.42
CA LEU A 146 -1.82 6.11 16.60
C LEU A 146 -1.01 6.09 17.90
N THR A 147 0.03 5.25 17.98
CA THR A 147 0.95 5.21 19.12
C THR A 147 2.13 6.18 18.98
N ASP A 148 2.16 7.00 17.93
CA ASP A 148 3.13 8.08 17.82
C ASP A 148 2.89 9.16 18.89
N ARG A 149 3.92 9.97 19.18
CA ARG A 149 3.81 11.05 20.18
C ARG A 149 2.78 12.10 19.77
N ASN A 150 2.67 12.35 18.46
CA ASN A 150 1.66 13.24 17.90
C ASN A 150 0.93 12.54 16.74
N PRO A 151 -0.17 11.82 17.02
CA PRO A 151 -0.84 10.98 16.02
C PRO A 151 -1.46 11.80 14.89
N PHE A 152 -1.96 13.01 15.15
CA PHE A 152 -2.51 13.88 14.10
C PHE A 152 -1.45 14.29 13.08
N VAL A 153 -0.26 14.69 13.57
CA VAL A 153 0.88 15.00 12.69
C VAL A 153 1.37 13.75 11.97
N ALA A 154 1.35 12.59 12.62
CA ALA A 154 1.74 11.32 12.00
C ALA A 154 0.80 10.91 10.86
N VAL A 155 -0.53 11.03 11.03
CA VAL A 155 -1.52 10.79 9.97
C VAL A 155 -1.30 11.75 8.81
N LYS A 156 -1.18 13.06 9.08
CA LYS A 156 -0.93 14.06 8.04
C LYS A 156 0.33 13.70 7.24
N ARG A 157 1.44 13.41 7.92
CA ARG A 157 2.69 13.02 7.25
C ARG A 157 2.60 11.71 6.49
N LEU A 158 1.86 10.72 6.99
CA LEU A 158 1.64 9.48 6.26
C LEU A 158 0.97 9.77 4.92
N LEU A 159 -0.16 10.49 4.94
CA LEU A 159 -0.91 10.82 3.73
C LEU A 159 -0.11 11.72 2.79
N THR A 160 0.57 12.75 3.33
CA THR A 160 1.41 13.66 2.53
C THR A 160 2.53 12.91 1.82
N ARG A 161 3.25 12.02 2.51
CA ARG A 161 4.37 11.26 1.89
C ARG A 161 3.90 10.28 0.84
N VAL A 162 2.78 9.60 1.08
CA VAL A 162 2.18 8.70 0.08
C VAL A 162 1.66 9.49 -1.11
N GLY A 163 0.95 10.60 -0.89
CA GLY A 163 0.44 11.47 -1.96
C GLY A 163 1.55 12.10 -2.80
N PHE A 164 2.61 12.60 -2.16
CA PHE A 164 3.80 13.14 -2.84
C PHE A 164 4.50 12.12 -3.73
N LEU A 165 4.37 10.84 -3.43
CA LEU A 165 4.90 9.78 -4.28
C LEU A 165 3.90 9.36 -5.35
N LEU A 166 2.71 8.90 -4.95
CA LEU A 166 1.78 8.22 -5.84
C LEU A 166 1.08 9.15 -6.84
N VAL A 167 0.76 10.38 -6.46
CA VAL A 167 0.03 11.32 -7.33
C VAL A 167 0.92 11.79 -8.50
N PRO A 168 2.15 12.31 -8.28
CA PRO A 168 3.02 12.70 -9.38
C PRO A 168 3.42 11.54 -10.28
N VAL A 169 3.68 10.36 -9.70
CA VAL A 169 4.00 9.16 -10.49
C VAL A 169 2.80 8.73 -11.33
N SER A 170 1.57 8.83 -10.81
CA SER A 170 0.37 8.54 -11.62
C SER A 170 0.26 9.47 -12.83
N ILE A 171 0.51 10.77 -12.65
CA ILE A 171 0.51 11.75 -13.74
C ILE A 171 1.60 11.43 -14.76
N LEU A 172 2.81 11.08 -14.30
CA LEU A 172 3.93 10.66 -15.15
C LEU A 172 3.54 9.47 -16.03
N LEU A 173 2.98 8.42 -15.42
CA LEU A 173 2.59 7.21 -16.12
C LEU A 173 1.47 7.48 -17.13
N ILE A 174 0.43 8.22 -16.74
CA ILE A 174 -0.70 8.54 -17.62
C ILE A 174 -0.27 9.34 -18.85
N LYS A 175 0.67 10.29 -18.69
CA LYS A 175 1.09 11.19 -19.77
C LYS A 175 2.25 10.67 -20.61
N TYR A 176 3.24 10.02 -20.00
CA TYR A 176 4.53 9.70 -20.64
C TYR A 176 4.83 8.21 -20.79
N TYR A 177 4.06 7.34 -20.11
CA TYR A 177 4.17 5.88 -20.20
C TYR A 177 2.77 5.24 -20.35
N PRO A 178 2.06 5.50 -21.46
CA PRO A 178 0.66 5.13 -21.62
C PRO A 178 0.40 3.62 -21.45
N ASP A 179 1.36 2.76 -21.82
CA ASP A 179 1.27 1.30 -21.66
C ASP A 179 1.14 0.88 -20.18
N LEU A 180 1.72 1.68 -19.27
CA LEU A 180 1.67 1.46 -17.83
C LEU A 180 0.50 2.22 -17.17
N GLY A 181 0.27 3.47 -17.58
CA GLY A 181 -0.66 4.37 -16.90
C GLY A 181 -2.11 4.33 -17.41
N ARG A 182 -2.38 3.68 -18.54
CA ARG A 182 -3.72 3.59 -19.16
C ARG A 182 -4.19 2.14 -19.24
N GLY A 183 -5.51 1.97 -19.28
CA GLY A 183 -6.17 0.69 -19.47
C GLY A 183 -7.32 0.83 -20.46
N TRP A 184 -7.82 -0.31 -20.92
CA TRP A 184 -8.95 -0.39 -21.82
C TRP A 184 -10.02 -1.28 -21.19
N SER A 185 -11.27 -0.86 -21.27
CA SER A 185 -12.40 -1.71 -20.86
C SER A 185 -12.68 -2.76 -21.92
N GLU A 186 -13.43 -3.80 -21.54
CA GLU A 186 -13.95 -4.83 -22.44
C GLU A 186 -14.79 -4.23 -23.58
N TRP A 187 -15.34 -3.04 -23.37
CA TRP A 187 -16.18 -2.30 -24.32
C TRP A 187 -15.40 -1.24 -25.13
N GLY A 188 -14.06 -1.29 -25.11
CA GLY A 188 -13.19 -0.39 -25.89
C GLY A 188 -13.01 1.01 -25.30
N GLY A 189 -13.52 1.28 -24.10
CA GLY A 189 -13.38 2.56 -23.42
C GLY A 189 -12.01 2.68 -22.75
N GLY A 190 -11.21 3.67 -23.16
CA GLY A 190 -9.95 3.99 -22.50
C GLY A 190 -10.17 4.61 -21.11
N PHE A 191 -9.36 4.20 -20.12
CA PHE A 191 -9.39 4.77 -18.78
C PHE A 191 -7.98 4.98 -18.22
N TYR A 192 -7.87 5.87 -17.23
CA TYR A 192 -6.64 6.12 -16.51
C TYR A 192 -6.58 5.26 -15.25
N LYS A 193 -5.43 4.62 -15.03
CA LYS A 193 -5.15 3.83 -13.82
C LYS A 193 -3.90 4.29 -13.08
N GLY A 194 -2.98 5.02 -13.74
CA GLY A 194 -1.81 5.58 -13.09
C GLY A 194 -0.95 4.50 -12.43
N VAL A 195 -0.66 4.66 -11.15
CA VAL A 195 0.06 3.65 -10.33
C VAL A 195 -0.82 2.50 -9.84
N ALA A 196 -2.13 2.54 -10.07
CA ALA A 196 -3.09 1.54 -9.60
C ALA A 196 -3.53 0.58 -10.72
N SER A 197 -4.35 -0.41 -10.39
CA SER A 197 -4.86 -1.40 -11.35
C SER A 197 -6.17 -0.96 -12.01
N SER A 198 -6.94 -0.10 -11.36
CA SER A 198 -8.22 0.43 -11.89
C SER A 198 -8.40 1.94 -11.68
N LYS A 199 -9.35 2.53 -12.42
CA LYS A 199 -9.74 3.94 -12.26
C LYS A 199 -10.29 4.26 -10.86
N ASN A 200 -10.93 3.27 -10.21
CA ASN A 200 -11.52 3.43 -8.88
C ASN A 200 -10.45 3.47 -7.80
N GLU A 201 -9.45 2.59 -7.91
CA GLU A 201 -8.28 2.60 -7.02
C GLU A 201 -7.46 3.89 -7.20
N LEU A 202 -7.29 4.36 -8.44
CA LEU A 202 -6.66 5.66 -8.69
C LEU A 202 -7.47 6.81 -8.04
N GLY A 203 -8.80 6.72 -8.04
CA GLY A 203 -9.66 7.63 -7.29
C GLY A 203 -9.35 7.60 -5.79
N GLY A 204 -9.17 6.41 -5.21
CA GLY A 204 -8.78 6.23 -3.81
C GLY A 204 -7.42 6.84 -3.45
N VAL A 205 -6.45 6.84 -4.37
CA VAL A 205 -5.14 7.50 -4.19
C VAL A 205 -5.27 9.04 -4.13
N CYS A 206 -6.31 9.60 -4.75
CA CYS A 206 -6.50 11.05 -4.88
C CYS A 206 -7.39 11.67 -3.79
N LEU A 207 -8.03 10.85 -2.94
CA LEU A 207 -8.87 11.29 -1.81
C LEU A 207 -8.02 11.63 -0.58
#